data_AF-A0A8I1L0C8-F1
#
_entry.id   AF-A0A8I1L0C8-F1
#
_cell.length_a   1.000
_cell.length_b   1.000
_cell.length_c   1.000
_cell.angle_alpha   90.00
_cell.angle_beta   90.00
_cell.angle_gamma   90.00
#
_symmetry.space_group_name_H-M   'P 1'
#
loop_
_entity.id
_entity.type
_entity.pdbx_description
1 polymer ?
#
loop_
_entity_poly.entity_id
_entity_poly.type
_entity_poly.pdbx_seq_one_letter_code
_entity_poly.pdbx_strand_id
1 'polypeptide(L)'
;MALRGKQKIFVHEYLKDLNATQAAIRAGYSAKTAGSIGDENLKKPEIQKAIKEAQEQRIKRLNVDADYVLHRLVEIDQMDVLDIMNDDLSLKPISEWPPIWRQYISGLDNMEEFDGRGDDRTMIGYLRKIKWPDKVKNLELLGKHISIGAFKDRVELGNDPENPLTDPKAASTQLSLLAKLKKAKAKKEKGDA
;
A
#
# COMPACT_ATOMS: atom_id res chain seq x y z
N MET A 1 22.03 22.53 -7.01
CA MET A 1 23.21 22.32 -6.11
C MET A 1 23.26 20.86 -5.69
N ALA A 2 24.42 20.20 -5.76
CA ALA A 2 24.55 18.79 -5.38
C ALA A 2 24.43 18.59 -3.85
N LEU A 3 23.72 17.53 -3.41
CA LEU A 3 23.60 17.18 -1.97
C LEU A 3 24.98 16.93 -1.35
N ARG A 4 25.22 17.44 -0.13
CA ARG A 4 26.50 17.27 0.58
C ARG A 4 26.34 16.56 1.92
N GLY A 5 27.28 15.65 2.23
CA GLY A 5 27.45 15.03 3.54
C GLY A 5 26.17 14.44 4.14
N LYS A 6 25.76 14.97 5.30
CA LYS A 6 24.61 14.51 6.10
C LYS A 6 23.29 14.49 5.32
N GLN A 7 23.10 15.34 4.31
CA GLN A 7 21.88 15.32 3.49
C GLN A 7 21.76 14.05 2.63
N LYS A 8 22.88 13.50 2.12
CA LYS A 8 22.84 12.22 1.39
C LYS A 8 22.47 11.06 2.31
N ILE A 9 23.04 11.05 3.52
CA ILE A 9 22.74 10.04 4.53
C ILE A 9 21.27 10.16 4.95
N PHE A 10 20.78 11.39 5.14
CA PHE A 10 19.37 11.66 5.44
C PHE A 10 18.43 11.04 4.41
N VAL A 11 18.68 11.24 3.11
CA VAL A 11 17.87 10.64 2.04
C VAL A 11 17.85 9.12 2.16
N HIS A 12 19.01 8.49 2.33
CA HIS A 12 19.11 7.04 2.49
C HIS A 12 18.35 6.53 3.72
N GLU A 13 18.51 7.18 4.87
CA GLU A 13 17.86 6.79 6.12
C GLU A 13 16.36 7.05 6.13
N TYR A 14 15.89 8.09 5.42
CA TYR A 14 14.48 8.39 5.28
C TYR A 14 13.76 7.34 4.44
N LEU A 15 14.40 6.80 3.41
CA LEU A 15 13.80 5.76 2.55
C LEU A 15 13.65 4.38 3.21
N LYS A 16 14.12 4.20 4.45
CA LYS A 16 13.95 2.95 5.20
C LYS A 16 12.59 2.87 5.88
N ASP A 17 12.16 3.96 6.51
CA ASP A 17 10.99 3.98 7.39
C ASP A 17 10.08 5.21 7.18
N LEU A 18 10.41 6.09 6.23
CA LEU A 18 9.71 7.34 5.93
C LEU A 18 9.57 8.26 7.16
N ASN A 19 10.49 8.13 8.12
CA ASN A 19 10.50 8.91 9.35
C ASN A 19 11.58 10.00 9.30
N ALA A 20 11.18 11.26 9.14
CA ALA A 20 12.09 12.40 8.97
C ALA A 20 12.98 12.63 10.21
N THR A 21 12.39 12.56 11.41
CA THR A 21 13.11 12.76 12.67
C THR A 21 14.18 11.69 12.86
N GLN A 22 13.81 10.42 12.69
CA GLN A 22 14.75 9.30 12.87
C GLN A 22 15.82 9.29 11.78
N ALA A 23 15.47 9.64 10.54
CA ALA A 23 16.42 9.80 9.46
C ALA A 23 17.45 10.91 9.76
N ALA A 24 17.03 12.03 10.36
CA ALA A 24 17.94 13.10 10.76
C ALA A 24 18.89 12.65 11.88
N ILE A 25 18.41 11.92 12.89
CA ILE A 25 19.27 11.37 13.95
C ILE A 25 20.32 10.43 13.34
N ARG A 26 19.91 9.47 12.52
CA ARG A 26 20.82 8.50 11.88
C ARG A 26 21.79 9.14 10.88
N ALA A 27 21.39 10.25 10.27
CA ALA A 27 22.27 11.07 9.43
C ALA A 27 23.29 11.91 10.22
N GLY A 28 23.28 11.84 11.55
CA GLY A 28 24.23 12.51 12.43
C GLY A 28 23.86 13.96 12.74
N TYR A 29 22.59 14.35 12.62
CA TYR A 29 22.11 15.63 13.17
C TYR A 29 21.90 15.54 14.68
N SER A 30 21.88 16.68 15.36
CA SER A 30 21.62 16.72 16.80
C SER A 30 20.22 16.18 17.10
N ALA A 31 20.12 15.22 18.03
CA ALA A 31 18.85 14.65 18.45
C ALA A 31 17.85 15.70 18.95
N LYS A 32 18.35 16.77 19.60
CA LYS A 32 17.51 17.86 20.13
C LYS A 32 16.79 18.65 19.03
N THR A 33 17.37 18.71 17.83
CA THR A 33 16.83 19.50 16.70
C THR A 33 16.44 18.64 15.51
N ALA A 34 16.52 17.31 15.64
CA ALA A 34 16.34 16.37 14.53
C ALA A 34 14.95 16.47 13.88
N GLY A 35 13.89 16.71 14.66
CA GLY A 35 12.54 16.89 14.12
C GLY A 35 12.44 18.11 13.21
N SER A 36 12.89 19.28 13.69
CA SER A 36 12.88 20.52 12.90
C SER A 36 13.77 20.43 11.66
N ILE A 37 14.95 19.82 11.79
CA ILE A 37 15.87 19.63 10.65
C ILE A 37 15.30 18.63 9.64
N GLY A 38 14.64 17.57 10.10
CA GLY A 38 13.96 16.60 9.24
C GLY A 38 12.90 17.27 8.37
N ASP A 39 12.02 18.05 8.99
CA ASP A 39 10.99 18.83 8.29
C ASP A 39 11.58 19.85 7.32
N GLU A 40 12.62 20.57 7.72
CA GLU A 40 13.30 21.53 6.85
C GLU A 40 13.94 20.82 5.64
N ASN A 41 14.59 19.68 5.87
CA ASN A 41 15.20 18.90 4.80
C ASN A 41 14.15 18.38 3.81
N LEU A 42 12.99 17.94 4.29
CA LEU A 42 11.90 17.50 3.40
C LEU A 42 11.30 18.64 2.57
N LYS A 43 11.44 19.91 2.97
CA LYS A 43 10.98 21.07 2.19
C LYS A 43 11.99 21.54 1.14
N LYS A 44 13.25 21.10 1.22
CA LYS A 44 14.30 21.51 0.27
C LYS A 44 14.10 20.80 -1.09
N PRO A 45 13.93 21.54 -2.20
CA PRO A 45 13.68 20.93 -3.51
C PRO A 45 14.74 19.93 -3.95
N GLU A 46 16.01 20.19 -3.64
CA GLU A 46 17.14 19.30 -3.98
C GLU A 46 17.05 17.95 -3.26
N ILE A 47 16.59 17.95 -1.99
CA ILE A 47 16.42 16.73 -1.20
C ILE A 47 15.18 15.96 -1.67
N GLN A 48 14.07 16.66 -1.94
CA GLN A 48 12.88 16.03 -2.54
C GLN A 48 13.20 15.35 -3.87
N LYS A 49 13.97 16.03 -4.73
CA LYS A 49 14.44 15.48 -6.00
C LYS A 49 15.27 14.21 -5.78
N ALA A 50 16.23 14.22 -4.85
CA ALA A 50 17.05 13.05 -4.56
C ALA A 50 16.25 11.88 -3.93
N ILE A 51 15.25 12.16 -3.09
CA ILE A 51 14.33 11.15 -2.55
C ILE A 51 13.58 10.50 -3.71
N LYS A 52 13.00 11.31 -4.61
CA LYS A 52 12.26 10.82 -5.78
C LYS A 52 13.15 9.98 -6.70
N GLU A 53 14.34 10.46 -7.04
CA GLU A 53 15.29 9.71 -7.87
C GLU A 53 15.69 8.38 -7.21
N ALA A 54 15.95 8.37 -5.91
CA ALA A 54 16.29 7.15 -5.18
C ALA A 54 15.10 6.17 -5.06
N GLN A 55 13.87 6.66 -4.92
CA GLN A 55 12.66 5.85 -5.01
C GLN A 55 12.51 5.23 -6.40
N GLU A 56 12.65 6.03 -7.46
CA GLU A 56 12.60 5.56 -8.85
C GLU A 56 13.69 4.54 -9.15
N GLN A 57 14.92 4.75 -8.66
CA GLN A 57 16.00 3.75 -8.79
C GLN A 57 15.68 2.45 -8.04
N ARG A 58 15.06 2.54 -6.85
CA ARG A 58 14.64 1.35 -6.10
C ARG A 58 13.56 0.58 -6.84
N ILE A 59 12.57 1.30 -7.39
CA ILE A 59 11.50 0.73 -8.21
C ILE A 59 12.11 0.06 -9.45
N LYS A 60 12.97 0.77 -10.20
CA LYS A 60 13.67 0.22 -11.38
C LYS A 60 14.51 -1.02 -11.06
N ARG A 61 15.20 -1.05 -9.91
CA ARG A 61 16.02 -2.19 -9.52
C ARG A 61 15.18 -3.41 -9.16
N LEU A 62 14.04 -3.20 -8.51
CA LEU A 62 13.16 -4.31 -8.10
C LEU A 62 12.19 -4.71 -9.23
N ASN A 63 11.91 -3.82 -10.17
CA ASN A 63 10.89 -3.95 -11.21
C ASN A 63 9.52 -4.38 -10.65
N VAL A 64 9.21 -3.89 -9.44
CA VAL A 64 7.94 -4.09 -8.75
C VAL A 64 7.19 -2.77 -8.80
N ASP A 65 6.40 -2.58 -9.85
CA ASP A 65 5.49 -1.45 -10.02
C ASP A 65 4.02 -1.91 -9.96
N ALA A 66 3.09 -1.00 -10.23
CA ALA A 66 1.67 -1.32 -10.25
C ALA A 66 1.33 -2.42 -11.26
N ASP A 67 1.98 -2.41 -12.43
CA ASP A 67 1.75 -3.39 -13.48
C ASP A 67 2.23 -4.78 -13.05
N TYR A 68 3.39 -4.87 -12.39
CA TYR A 68 3.86 -6.11 -11.78
C TYR A 68 2.83 -6.67 -10.79
N VAL A 69 2.32 -5.84 -9.88
CA VAL A 69 1.33 -6.29 -8.88
C VAL A 69 0.04 -6.74 -9.55
N LEU A 70 -0.47 -5.98 -10.52
CA LEU A 70 -1.67 -6.34 -11.28
C LEU A 70 -1.48 -7.65 -12.04
N HIS A 71 -0.34 -7.85 -12.70
CA HIS A 71 -0.04 -9.09 -13.41
C HIS A 71 -0.03 -10.29 -12.46
N ARG A 72 0.55 -10.14 -11.26
CA ARG A 72 0.56 -11.18 -10.23
C ARG A 72 -0.84 -11.51 -9.70
N LEU A 73 -1.71 -10.52 -9.54
CA LEU A 73 -3.11 -10.75 -9.18
C LEU A 73 -3.88 -11.44 -10.32
N VAL A 74 -3.69 -11.03 -11.58
CA VAL A 74 -4.33 -11.71 -12.73
C VAL A 74 -3.88 -13.16 -12.85
N GLU A 75 -2.59 -13.44 -12.66
CA GLU A 75 -2.06 -14.80 -12.57
C GLU A 75 -2.85 -15.66 -11.58
N ILE A 76 -3.02 -15.19 -10.34
CA ILE A 76 -3.77 -15.91 -9.30
C ILE A 76 -5.22 -16.19 -9.72
N ASP A 77 -5.85 -15.21 -10.36
CA ASP A 77 -7.24 -15.33 -10.84
C ASP A 77 -7.37 -16.42 -11.91
N GLN A 78 -6.41 -16.50 -12.83
CA GLN A 78 -6.40 -17.42 -13.96
C GLN A 78 -5.99 -18.86 -13.62
N MET A 79 -5.49 -19.13 -12.41
CA MET A 79 -5.09 -20.48 -11.98
C MET A 79 -6.22 -21.49 -12.18
N ASP A 80 -6.00 -22.57 -12.94
CA ASP A 80 -7.00 -23.65 -13.12
C ASP A 80 -6.55 -24.94 -12.43
N VAL A 81 -7.41 -25.51 -11.59
CA VAL A 81 -7.07 -26.71 -10.82
C VAL A 81 -6.69 -27.89 -11.74
N LEU A 82 -7.20 -27.90 -12.97
CA LEU A 82 -6.85 -28.89 -13.99
C LEU A 82 -5.36 -28.84 -14.40
N ASP A 83 -4.66 -27.74 -14.14
CA ASP A 83 -3.22 -27.63 -14.33
C ASP A 83 -2.47 -28.69 -13.50
N ILE A 84 -2.98 -28.99 -12.30
CA ILE A 84 -2.31 -29.83 -11.30
C ILE A 84 -3.06 -31.12 -10.96
N MET A 85 -4.18 -31.39 -11.64
CA MET A 85 -4.97 -32.62 -11.47
C MET A 85 -4.93 -33.50 -12.72
N ASN A 86 -4.96 -34.81 -12.50
CA ASN A 86 -5.18 -35.82 -13.53
C ASN A 86 -6.69 -36.02 -13.78
N ASP A 87 -7.04 -36.69 -14.87
CA ASP A 87 -8.44 -36.95 -15.26
C ASP A 87 -9.19 -37.82 -14.23
N ASP A 88 -8.46 -38.62 -13.44
CA ASP A 88 -9.00 -39.44 -12.35
C ASP A 88 -9.17 -38.67 -11.03
N LEU A 89 -9.02 -37.33 -11.07
CA LEU A 89 -9.06 -36.42 -9.92
C LEU A 89 -7.90 -36.58 -8.92
N SER A 90 -6.88 -37.38 -9.24
CA SER A 90 -5.65 -37.41 -8.45
C SER A 90 -4.80 -36.16 -8.71
N LEU A 91 -4.02 -35.75 -7.72
CA LEU A 91 -3.06 -34.66 -7.89
C LEU A 91 -1.82 -35.15 -8.64
N LYS A 92 -1.38 -34.38 -9.63
CA LYS A 92 -0.07 -34.57 -10.28
C LYS A 92 1.05 -34.46 -9.24
N PRO A 93 2.22 -35.07 -9.49
CA PRO A 93 3.42 -34.81 -8.70
C PRO A 93 3.77 -33.32 -8.65
N ILE A 94 4.24 -32.81 -7.50
CA ILE A 94 4.56 -31.38 -7.31
C ILE A 94 5.63 -30.89 -8.32
N SER A 95 6.51 -31.79 -8.78
CA SER A 95 7.50 -31.51 -9.82
C SER A 95 6.87 -31.09 -11.15
N GLU A 96 5.65 -31.55 -11.42
CA GLU A 96 4.89 -31.24 -12.64
C GLU A 96 4.03 -29.98 -12.47
N TRP A 97 3.93 -29.42 -11.26
CA TRP A 97 3.10 -28.26 -11.03
C TRP A 97 3.74 -27.01 -11.65
N PRO A 98 2.95 -26.22 -12.40
CA PRO A 98 3.41 -24.93 -12.88
C PRO A 98 3.91 -24.05 -11.71
N PRO A 99 4.93 -23.20 -11.92
CA PRO A 99 5.51 -22.38 -10.85
C PRO A 99 4.47 -21.53 -10.10
N ILE A 100 3.47 -21.02 -10.81
CA ILE A 100 2.38 -20.23 -10.24
C ILE A 100 1.67 -20.97 -9.10
N TRP A 101 1.35 -22.25 -9.27
CA TRP A 101 0.76 -23.08 -8.23
C TRP A 101 1.68 -23.21 -7.03
N ARG A 102 2.96 -23.52 -7.25
CA ARG A 102 3.96 -23.66 -6.17
C ARG A 102 4.21 -22.37 -5.38
N GLN A 103 4.03 -21.21 -6.01
CA GLN A 103 4.28 -19.91 -5.40
C GLN A 103 3.09 -19.35 -4.61
N TYR A 104 1.86 -19.79 -4.91
CA TYR A 104 0.63 -19.17 -4.39
C TYR A 104 -0.25 -20.05 -3.52
N ILE A 105 0.14 -21.31 -3.25
CA ILE A 105 -0.59 -22.16 -2.30
C ILE A 105 -0.59 -21.50 -0.91
N SER A 106 -1.78 -21.35 -0.33
CA SER A 106 -1.97 -20.77 1.01
C SER A 106 -1.59 -21.73 2.14
N GLY A 107 -1.52 -23.03 1.85
CA GLY A 107 -1.10 -24.06 2.79
C GLY A 107 -1.21 -25.47 2.22
N LEU A 108 -0.34 -26.35 2.73
CA LEU A 108 -0.32 -27.78 2.39
C LEU A 108 -0.23 -28.56 3.69
N ASP A 109 -1.30 -29.30 4.02
CA ASP A 109 -1.29 -30.22 5.15
C ASP A 109 -1.08 -31.64 4.60
N ASN A 110 0.02 -32.28 5.02
CA ASN A 110 0.31 -33.68 4.73
C ASN A 110 -0.02 -34.50 5.98
N MET A 111 -1.04 -35.34 5.91
CA MET A 111 -1.33 -36.32 6.96
C MET A 111 -0.92 -37.69 6.48
N GLU A 112 -0.08 -38.37 7.24
CA GLU A 112 0.26 -39.77 7.02
C GLU A 112 -0.92 -40.63 7.47
N GLU A 113 -1.43 -41.43 6.55
CA GLU A 113 -2.50 -42.38 6.85
C GLU A 113 -1.89 -43.76 7.06
N PHE A 114 -2.24 -44.38 8.18
CA PHE A 114 -1.78 -45.70 8.58
C PHE A 114 -2.99 -46.62 8.76
N ASP A 115 -2.91 -47.82 8.19
CA ASP A 115 -3.87 -48.89 8.39
C ASP A 115 -3.35 -49.88 9.41
N GLY A 116 -4.23 -50.46 10.21
CA GLY A 116 -3.87 -51.44 11.25
C GLY A 116 -3.63 -50.87 12.65
N ARG A 117 -3.31 -51.75 13.61
CA ARG A 117 -3.10 -51.43 15.04
C ARG A 117 -1.86 -52.15 15.57
N GLY A 118 -1.13 -51.52 16.50
CA GLY A 118 0.08 -52.12 17.08
C GLY A 118 1.21 -52.23 16.05
N ASP A 119 1.89 -53.38 16.04
CA ASP A 119 3.02 -53.65 15.15
C ASP A 119 2.62 -53.92 13.69
N ASP A 120 1.32 -54.15 13.40
CA ASP A 120 0.79 -54.35 12.05
C ASP A 120 0.45 -53.04 11.32
N ARG A 121 0.87 -51.89 11.87
CA ARG A 121 0.63 -50.58 11.25
C ARG A 121 1.40 -50.47 9.94
N THR A 122 0.67 -50.29 8.84
CA THR A 122 1.23 -50.05 7.50
C THR A 122 0.83 -48.66 7.03
N MET A 123 1.81 -47.88 6.55
CA MET A 123 1.52 -46.57 5.97
C MET A 123 0.83 -46.77 4.63
N ILE A 124 -0.45 -46.40 4.54
CA ILE A 124 -1.30 -46.62 3.36
C ILE A 124 -1.39 -45.39 2.46
N GLY A 125 -0.93 -44.22 2.90
CA GLY A 125 -0.80 -43.07 2.01
C GLY A 125 -0.59 -41.73 2.71
N TYR A 126 -0.72 -40.67 1.91
CA TYR A 126 -0.74 -39.29 2.41
C TYR A 126 -2.07 -38.66 2.02
N LEU A 127 -2.84 -38.19 3.00
CA LEU A 127 -3.92 -37.25 2.73
C LEU A 127 -3.31 -35.87 2.56
N ARG A 128 -3.40 -35.32 1.34
CA ARG A 128 -2.95 -33.95 1.04
C ARG A 128 -4.14 -33.02 1.03
N LYS A 129 -4.21 -32.12 2.01
CA LYS A 129 -5.17 -31.02 1.99
C LYS A 129 -4.46 -29.76 1.51
N ILE A 130 -4.90 -29.23 0.37
CA ILE A 130 -4.36 -27.98 -0.18
C ILE A 130 -5.32 -26.84 0.14
N LYS A 131 -4.79 -25.74 0.67
CA LYS A 131 -5.52 -24.48 0.83
C LYS A 131 -5.21 -23.57 -0.35
N TRP A 132 -6.24 -23.22 -1.10
CA TRP A 132 -6.13 -22.39 -2.28
C TRP A 132 -5.96 -20.90 -1.93
N PRO A 133 -5.38 -20.09 -2.83
CA PRO A 133 -5.44 -18.64 -2.71
C PRO A 133 -6.90 -18.18 -2.80
N ASP A 134 -7.26 -17.14 -2.03
CA ASP A 134 -8.60 -16.56 -2.04
C ASP A 134 -8.79 -15.71 -3.31
N LYS A 135 -9.44 -16.31 -4.32
CA LYS A 135 -9.72 -15.64 -5.59
C LYS A 135 -10.70 -14.49 -5.47
N VAL A 136 -11.62 -14.53 -4.51
CA VAL A 136 -12.58 -13.43 -4.30
C VAL A 136 -11.85 -12.23 -3.74
N LYS A 137 -10.98 -12.44 -2.74
CA LYS A 137 -10.13 -11.37 -2.21
C LYS A 137 -9.20 -10.81 -3.29
N ASN A 138 -8.67 -11.67 -4.15
CA ASN A 138 -7.83 -11.29 -5.27
C ASN A 138 -8.55 -10.34 -6.25
N LEU A 139 -9.80 -10.66 -6.65
CA LEU A 139 -10.63 -9.80 -7.49
C LEU A 139 -10.99 -8.47 -6.81
N GLU A 140 -11.24 -8.49 -5.49
CA GLU A 140 -11.45 -7.27 -4.70
C GLU A 140 -10.23 -6.33 -4.78
N LEU A 141 -9.02 -6.88 -4.61
CA LEU A 141 -7.76 -6.13 -4.69
C LEU A 141 -7.52 -5.57 -6.10
N LEU A 142 -7.78 -6.36 -7.14
CA LEU A 142 -7.76 -5.89 -8.53
C LEU A 142 -8.71 -4.72 -8.74
N GLY A 143 -9.97 -4.85 -8.33
CA GLY A 143 -10.96 -3.80 -8.55
C GLY A 143 -10.73 -2.52 -7.73
N LYS A 144 -10.00 -2.62 -6.60
CA LYS A 144 -9.58 -1.46 -5.78
C LYS A 144 -8.39 -0.70 -6.36
N HIS A 145 -7.66 -1.28 -7.31
CA HIS A 145 -6.54 -0.58 -7.94
C HIS A 145 -7.03 0.70 -8.64
N ILE A 146 -6.29 1.81 -8.47
CA ILE A 146 -6.73 3.14 -8.90
C ILE A 146 -7.02 3.25 -10.40
N SER A 147 -6.31 2.49 -11.24
CA SER A 147 -6.54 2.47 -12.69
C SER A 147 -7.76 1.64 -13.10
N ILE A 148 -8.12 0.61 -12.33
CA ILE A 148 -9.27 -0.26 -12.61
C ILE A 148 -10.53 0.39 -12.03
N GLY A 149 -10.49 0.81 -10.77
CA GLY A 149 -11.52 1.62 -10.12
C GLY A 149 -12.92 1.01 -10.15
N ALA A 150 -13.02 -0.33 -10.15
CA ALA A 150 -14.28 -1.08 -10.23
C ALA A 150 -15.08 -0.97 -8.91
N PHE A 151 -14.39 -0.83 -7.78
CA PHE A 151 -15.01 -0.59 -6.48
C PHE A 151 -14.74 0.85 -6.05
N LYS A 152 -15.81 1.65 -5.92
CA LYS A 152 -15.73 3.01 -5.41
C LYS A 152 -16.55 3.11 -4.14
N ASP A 153 -15.89 3.48 -3.05
CA ASP A 153 -16.59 3.78 -1.81
C ASP A 153 -17.37 5.08 -2.00
N ARG A 154 -18.70 4.98 -1.98
CA ARG A 154 -19.57 6.15 -2.00
C ARG A 154 -19.64 6.70 -0.59
N VAL A 155 -18.97 7.83 -0.35
CA VAL A 155 -19.16 8.59 0.89
C VAL A 155 -20.46 9.37 0.75
N GLU A 156 -21.53 8.87 1.37
CA GLU A 156 -22.76 9.64 1.55
C GLU A 156 -22.53 10.64 2.70
N LEU A 157 -22.31 11.90 2.34
CA LEU A 157 -22.35 12.98 3.31
C LEU A 157 -23.84 13.16 3.69
N GLY A 158 -24.20 12.75 4.90
CA GLY A 158 -25.53 12.99 5.44
C GLY A 158 -25.85 14.48 5.42
N ASN A 159 -27.15 14.83 5.33
CA ASN A 159 -27.66 16.20 5.42
C ASN A 159 -27.50 16.74 6.86
N ASP A 160 -26.28 16.70 7.38
CA ASP A 160 -25.90 17.33 8.62
C ASP A 160 -25.78 18.84 8.35
N PRO A 161 -26.62 19.68 8.99
CA PRO A 161 -26.54 21.13 8.86
C PRO A 161 -25.22 21.72 9.37
N GLU A 162 -24.46 20.98 10.19
CA GLU A 162 -23.15 21.39 10.70
C GLU A 162 -21.98 20.89 9.83
N ASN A 163 -22.24 20.04 8.84
CA ASN A 163 -21.19 19.55 7.96
C ASN A 163 -20.78 20.65 6.95
N PRO A 164 -19.51 21.13 7.02
CA PRO A 164 -19.05 22.25 6.21
C PRO A 164 -18.97 21.94 4.71
N LEU A 165 -19.15 20.68 4.30
CA LEU A 165 -19.16 20.24 2.91
C LEU A 165 -20.58 20.11 2.33
N THR A 166 -21.64 20.18 3.15
CA THR A 166 -23.03 19.91 2.72
C THR A 166 -23.96 21.12 2.73
N ASP A 167 -23.57 22.27 3.28
CA ASP A 167 -24.43 23.46 3.29
C ASP A 167 -23.98 24.58 2.30
N PRO A 168 -24.59 24.69 1.10
CA PRO A 168 -24.35 25.79 0.18
C PRO A 168 -24.81 27.16 0.72
N LYS A 169 -25.71 27.22 1.72
CA LYS A 169 -26.14 28.45 2.39
C LYS A 169 -25.20 28.89 3.52
N ALA A 170 -24.62 27.97 4.31
CA ALA A 170 -23.58 28.32 5.29
C ALA A 170 -22.34 28.88 4.60
N ALA A 171 -21.89 28.26 3.51
CA ALA A 171 -20.78 28.77 2.70
C ALA A 171 -21.07 30.19 2.17
N SER A 172 -22.27 30.43 1.64
CA SER A 172 -22.74 31.75 1.17
C SER A 172 -22.83 32.78 2.30
N THR A 173 -23.37 32.41 3.46
CA THR A 173 -23.58 33.31 4.59
C THR A 173 -22.24 33.70 5.23
N GLN A 174 -21.32 32.74 5.41
CA GLN A 174 -19.97 33.00 5.89
C GLN A 174 -19.18 33.87 4.91
N LEU A 175 -19.25 33.62 3.60
CA LEU A 175 -18.62 34.47 2.59
C LEU A 175 -19.17 35.90 2.65
N SER A 176 -20.49 36.05 2.82
CA SER A 176 -21.15 37.35 2.91
C SER A 176 -20.73 38.14 4.17
N LEU A 177 -20.57 37.46 5.31
CA LEU A 177 -20.09 38.04 6.56
C LEU A 177 -18.62 38.45 6.46
N LEU A 178 -17.78 37.61 5.84
CA LEU A 178 -16.36 37.90 5.61
C LEU A 178 -16.17 39.10 4.67
N ALA A 179 -17.02 39.21 3.64
CA ALA A 179 -17.05 40.36 2.74
C ALA A 179 -17.48 41.65 3.47
N LYS A 180 -18.47 41.58 4.36
CA LYS A 180 -18.89 42.72 5.20
C LYS A 180 -17.78 43.14 6.18
N LEU A 181 -17.11 42.18 6.82
CA LEU A 181 -15.97 42.43 7.72
C LEU A 181 -14.78 43.07 7.00
N LYS A 182 -14.42 42.60 5.80
CA LYS A 182 -13.36 43.22 4.99
C LYS A 182 -13.72 44.66 4.60
N LYS A 183 -14.96 44.93 4.19
CA LYS A 183 -15.44 46.29 3.89
C LYS A 183 -15.41 47.20 5.13
N ALA A 184 -15.79 46.69 6.30
CA ALA A 184 -15.74 47.44 7.55
C ALA A 184 -14.30 47.78 7.97
N LYS A 185 -13.36 46.83 7.86
CA LYS A 185 -11.94 47.07 8.11
C LYS A 185 -11.34 48.11 7.15
N ALA A 186 -11.62 47.98 5.85
CA ALA A 186 -11.13 48.93 4.84
C ALA A 186 -11.70 50.35 5.03
N LYS A 187 -12.93 50.48 5.56
CA LYS A 187 -13.50 51.80 5.93
C LYS A 187 -12.83 52.39 7.17
N LYS A 188 -12.45 51.55 8.14
CA LYS A 188 -11.77 51.97 9.36
C LYS A 188 -10.34 52.45 9.05
N GLU A 189 -9.63 51.70 8.21
CA GLU A 189 -8.28 52.06 7.73
C GLU A 189 -8.26 53.32 6.85
N LYS A 190 -9.38 53.67 6.19
CA LYS A 190 -9.52 54.92 5.43
C LYS A 190 -10.07 56.11 6.24
N GLY A 191 -10.54 55.87 7.46
CA GLY A 191 -11.04 56.91 8.37
C GLY A 191 -10.01 57.38 9.39
N ASP A 192 -8.94 56.61 9.60
CA ASP A 192 -7.81 56.90 10.49
C ASP A 192 -6.56 57.42 9.73
N ALA A 193 -6.71 57.86 8.48
CA ALA A 193 -5.67 58.50 7.65
C ALA A 193 -6.17 59.86 7.15
#